data_AF-A0A7Y9KIM3-F1
#
_entry.id   AF-A0A7Y9KIM3-F1
#
_cell.length_a   1.000
_cell.length_b   1.000
_cell.length_c   1.000
_cell.angle_alpha   90.00
_cell.angle_beta   90.00
_cell.angle_gamma   90.00
#
_symmetry.space_group_name_H-M   'P 1'
#
loop_
_entity.id
_entity.type
_entity.pdbx_description
1 polymer ?
#
loop_
_entity_poly.entity_id
_entity_poly.type
_entity_poly.pdbx_seq_one_letter_code
_entity_poly.pdbx_strand_id
1 'polypeptide(L)' 'MESPHPVASDGAESDDLLSALEVIEGQPLAERAEAYEALHDALARRLESGPTDSRP' A
#
# COMPACT_ATOMS: atom_id res chain seq x y z
N MET A 1 4.57 2.12 -31.44
CA MET A 1 5.28 2.96 -30.45
C MET A 1 4.62 2.67 -29.13
N GLU A 2 5.27 1.85 -28.30
CA GLU A 2 4.81 1.61 -26.93
C GLU A 2 4.92 2.95 -26.19
N SER A 3 3.77 3.48 -25.74
CA SER A 3 3.76 4.68 -24.92
C SER A 3 4.50 4.37 -23.61
N PRO A 4 5.40 5.23 -23.13
CA PRO A 4 6.10 4.97 -21.88
C PRO A 4 5.08 4.90 -20.75
N HIS A 5 4.88 3.69 -20.20
CA HIS A 5 4.12 3.52 -18.97
C HIS A 5 4.83 4.31 -17.85
N PRO A 6 4.12 5.14 -17.08
CA PRO A 6 4.71 5.82 -15.93
C PRO A 6 4.98 4.78 -14.82
N VAL A 7 6.14 4.13 -14.88
CA VAL A 7 6.62 3.12 -13.90
C VAL A 7 6.88 3.69 -12.50
N ALA A 8 6.58 4.96 -12.25
CA ALA A 8 6.94 5.66 -11.01
C ALA A 8 5.85 5.63 -9.93
N SER A 9 4.56 5.44 -10.26
CA SER A 9 3.47 5.36 -9.25
C SER A 9 3.48 4.02 -8.52
N ASP A 10 3.51 2.92 -9.29
CA ASP A 10 3.38 1.56 -8.78
C ASP A 10 4.54 1.16 -7.85
N GLY A 11 5.75 1.64 -8.16
CA GLY A 11 6.94 1.43 -7.34
C GLY A 11 6.87 2.14 -5.99
N ALA A 12 6.43 3.41 -5.97
CA ALA A 12 6.28 4.17 -4.72
C ALA A 12 5.19 3.58 -3.81
N GLU A 13 4.06 3.14 -4.39
CA GLU A 13 2.98 2.48 -3.64
C GLU A 13 3.42 1.14 -3.05
N SER A 14 4.27 0.41 -3.77
CA SER A 14 4.87 -0.85 -3.30
C SER A 14 5.86 -0.62 -2.17
N ASP A 15 6.69 0.43 -2.25
CA ASP A 15 7.65 0.80 -1.20
C ASP A 15 6.92 1.23 0.08
N ASP A 16 5.84 2.00 -0.03
CA ASP A 16 4.99 2.38 1.11
C ASP A 16 4.36 1.16 1.80
N LEU A 17 3.89 0.18 1.01
CA LEU A 17 3.35 -1.07 1.55
C LEU A 17 4.44 -1.88 2.27
N LEU A 18 5.63 -2.01 1.68
CA LEU A 18 6.76 -2.70 2.31
C LEU A 18 7.12 -2.07 3.65
N SER A 19 7.22 -0.74 3.68
CA SER A 19 7.53 -0.01 4.92
C SER A 19 6.45 -0.21 5.99
N ALA A 20 5.16 -0.23 5.62
CA ALA A 20 4.07 -0.52 6.55
C ALA A 20 4.15 -1.95 7.11
N LEU A 21 4.49 -2.93 6.29
CA LEU A 21 4.67 -4.33 6.72
C LEU A 21 5.83 -4.47 7.71
N GLU A 22 6.97 -3.81 7.45
CA GLU A 22 8.12 -3.81 8.37
C GLU A 22 7.75 -3.27 9.76
N VAL A 23 6.91 -2.22 9.82
CA VAL A 23 6.41 -1.67 11.09
C VAL A 23 5.54 -2.70 11.84
N ILE A 24 4.60 -3.36 11.15
CA ILE A 24 3.73 -4.38 11.75
C ILE A 24 4.56 -5.58 12.25
N GLU A 25 5.56 -5.99 11.47
CA GLU A 25 6.45 -7.09 11.84
C GLU A 25 7.42 -6.75 12.97
N GLY A 26 7.59 -5.47 13.31
CA GLY A 26 8.27 -5.03 14.54
C GLY A 26 7.42 -5.16 15.81
N GLN A 27 6.10 -5.30 15.69
CA GLN A 27 5.17 -5.34 16.83
C GLN A 27 5.16 -6.72 17.52
N PRO A 28 4.74 -6.77 18.81
CA PRO A 28 4.45 -8.02 19.50
C PRO A 28 3.45 -8.89 18.71
N LEU A 29 3.64 -10.21 18.74
CA LEU A 29 2.85 -11.15 17.94
C LEU A 29 1.33 -11.01 18.18
N ALA A 30 0.93 -10.73 19.42
CA ALA A 30 -0.48 -10.55 19.79
C ALA A 30 -1.15 -9.33 19.13
N GLU A 31 -0.39 -8.34 18.69
CA GLU A 31 -0.89 -7.09 18.10
C GLU A 31 -0.97 -7.17 16.56
N ARG A 32 -0.21 -8.06 15.93
CA ARG A 32 -0.07 -8.10 14.47
C ARG A 32 -1.37 -8.38 13.73
N ALA A 33 -2.23 -9.24 14.29
CA ALA A 33 -3.48 -9.62 13.62
C ALA A 33 -4.38 -8.40 13.40
N GLU A 34 -4.58 -7.58 14.44
CA GLU A 34 -5.37 -6.35 14.38
C GLU A 34 -4.74 -5.32 13.42
N ALA A 35 -3.40 -5.19 13.45
CA ALA A 35 -2.70 -4.29 12.56
C ALA A 35 -2.79 -4.70 11.08
N TYR A 36 -2.72 -5.99 10.76
CA TYR A 36 -2.92 -6.49 9.40
C TYR A 36 -4.37 -6.32 8.93
N GLU A 37 -5.36 -6.51 9.81
CA GLU A 37 -6.77 -6.28 9.49
C GLU A 37 -7.01 -4.80 9.13
N ALA A 38 -6.45 -3.87 9.93
CA ALA A 38 -6.53 -2.44 9.63
C ALA A 38 -5.84 -2.06 8.31
N LEU A 39 -4.67 -2.65 8.01
CA LEU A 39 -3.98 -2.45 6.73
C LEU A 39 -4.81 -2.98 5.56
N HIS A 40 -5.38 -4.17 5.69
CA HIS A 40 -6.27 -4.76 4.70
C HIS A 40 -7.46 -3.84 4.39
N ASP A 41 -8.14 -3.33 5.43
CA ASP A 41 -9.29 -2.43 5.26
C ASP A 41 -8.91 -1.12 4.56
N ALA A 42 -7.72 -0.58 4.84
CA ALA A 42 -7.22 0.60 4.15
C ALA A 42 -6.95 0.34 2.66
N LEU A 43 -6.35 -0.81 2.33
CA LEU A 43 -6.09 -1.21 0.95
C LEU A 43 -7.40 -1.46 0.18
N ALA A 44 -8.38 -2.13 0.81
CA ALA A 44 -9.70 -2.37 0.21
C ALA A 44 -10.41 -1.06 -0.15
N ARG A 45 -10.42 -0.09 0.77
CA ARG A 45 -11.00 1.25 0.52
C ARG A 45 -10.30 1.99 -0.61
N ARG A 46 -8.98 1.82 -0.74
CA ARG A 46 -8.20 2.43 -1.82
C ARG A 46 -8.57 1.84 -3.18
N LEU A 47 -8.71 0.51 -3.25
CA LEU A 47 -9.16 -0.18 -4.47
C LEU A 47 -10.58 0.24 -4.87
N GLU A 48 -11.48 0.38 -3.89
CA GLU A 48 -12.86 0.83 -4.11
C GLU A 48 -12.96 2.28 -4.57
N SER A 49 -12.02 3.13 -4.18
CA SER A 49 -11.98 4.56 -4.57
C SER A 49 -11.53 4.78 -6.02
N GLY A 50 -11.09 3.74 -6.72
CA GLY A 50 -10.57 3.83 -8.10
C GLY A 50 -9.19 4.50 -8.16
N PRO A 51 -8.58 4.61 -9.35
CA PRO A 51 -7.24 5.18 -9.49
C PRO A 51 -7.26 6.65 -9.03
N THR A 52 -6.74 6.91 -7.83
CA THR A 52 -6.43 8.27 -7.40
C THR A 52 -5.16 8.68 -8.12
N ASP A 53 -5.34 9.38 -9.24
CA ASP A 53 -4.28 10.04 -10.00
C ASP A 53 -3.55 11.01 -9.07
N SER A 54 -2.51 10.53 -8.40
CA SER A 54 -1.63 11.37 -7.60
C SER A 54 -0.65 12.05 -8.56
N ARG A 55 -1.10 13.13 -9.21
CA ARG A 55 -0.21 14.01 -9.97
C ARG A 55 -0.46 15.49 -9.62
N PRO A 56 0.56 16.22 -9.14
CA PRO A 56 0.58 17.69 -9.21
C PRO A 56 0.83 18.20 -10.63
#